data_AF-A0A4Y8CA17-F1
#
_entry.id   AF-A0A4Y8CA17-F1
#
_cell.length_a   1.000
_cell.length_b   1.000
_cell.length_c   1.000
_cell.angle_alpha   90.00
_cell.angle_beta   90.00
_cell.angle_gamma   90.00
#
_symmetry.space_group_name_H-M   'P 1'
#
loop_
_entity.id
_entity.type
_entity.pdbx_description
1 polymer ?
#
loop_
_entity_poly.entity_id
_entity_poly.type
_entity_poly.pdbx_seq_one_letter_code
_entity_poly.pdbx_strand_id
1 'polypeptide(L)'
;MVRKIITYPNPRLFLNSEIVNKFDTELHTLLDDMYETMIASNGVGLAAIQVDIPLRVLLVNIFDENDEQKKEDLLEIINPEIIPLDEEM
;
A
#
# COMPACT_ATOMS: atom_id res chain seq x y z
N MET A 1 12.02 -7.15 2.90
CA MET A 1 11.63 -8.50 3.36
C MET A 1 10.15 -8.74 3.15
N VAL A 2 9.76 -9.94 2.70
CA VAL A 2 8.35 -10.31 2.54
C VAL A 2 7.64 -10.42 3.89
N ARG A 3 6.51 -9.72 4.02
CA ARG A 3 5.63 -9.69 5.20
C ARG A 3 4.44 -10.63 5.00
N LYS A 4 3.84 -11.08 6.10
CA LYS A 4 2.63 -11.90 6.07
C LYS A 4 1.42 -11.02 5.76
N ILE A 5 0.68 -11.36 4.71
CA ILE A 5 -0.62 -10.75 4.44
C ILE A 5 -1.66 -11.33 5.40
N ILE A 6 -2.36 -10.46 6.13
CA ILE A 6 -3.54 -10.83 6.91
C ILE A 6 -4.77 -10.91 6.01
N THR A 7 -5.59 -11.92 6.23
CA THR A 7 -6.79 -12.20 5.42
C THR A 7 -8.06 -12.11 6.27
N TYR A 8 -9.20 -11.91 5.62
CA TYR A 8 -10.50 -12.02 6.27
C TYR A 8 -10.63 -13.39 6.96
N PRO A 9 -11.22 -13.48 8.18
CA PRO A 9 -11.93 -12.44 8.93
C PRO A 9 -11.09 -11.73 10.00
N ASN A 10 -9.78 -11.54 9.80
CA ASN A 10 -8.93 -10.91 10.82
C ASN A 10 -9.47 -9.51 11.21
N PRO A 11 -9.80 -9.27 12.50
CA PRO A 11 -10.42 -8.02 12.94
C PRO A 11 -9.55 -6.78 12.72
N ARG A 12 -8.23 -6.96 12.54
CA ARG A 12 -7.31 -5.86 12.28
C ARG A 12 -7.56 -5.17 10.95
N LEU A 13 -8.13 -5.87 9.97
CA LEU A 13 -8.55 -5.28 8.69
C LEU A 13 -9.63 -4.20 8.83
N PHE A 14 -10.30 -4.10 9.99
CA PHE A 14 -11.32 -3.09 10.28
C PHE A 14 -10.79 -1.89 11.10
N LEU A 15 -9.49 -1.85 11.41
CA LEU A 15 -8.89 -0.71 12.10
C LEU A 15 -8.76 0.47 11.15
N ASN A 16 -9.00 1.68 11.67
CA ASN A 16 -8.64 2.91 10.97
C ASN A 16 -7.14 3.11 11.09
N SER A 17 -6.46 3.22 9.95
CA SER A 17 -5.04 3.53 9.90
C SER A 17 -4.73 4.97 10.32
N GLU A 18 -3.62 5.14 11.03
CA GLU A 18 -3.12 6.44 11.51
C GLU A 18 -2.34 7.19 10.42
N ILE A 19 -2.29 8.51 10.53
CA ILE A 19 -1.48 9.35 9.64
C ILE A 19 0.02 9.10 9.86
N VAL A 20 0.79 9.15 8.78
CA VAL A 20 2.25 9.14 8.82
C VAL A 20 2.75 10.56 9.11
N ASN A 21 3.41 10.74 10.25
CA ASN A 21 3.93 12.05 10.67
C ASN A 21 5.42 12.25 10.33
N LYS A 22 6.15 11.16 10.08
CA LYS A 22 7.59 11.17 9.81
C LYS A 22 7.87 10.36 8.56
N PHE A 23 8.62 10.97 7.65
CA PHE A 23 9.08 10.36 6.41
C PHE A 23 10.56 10.08 6.57
N ASP A 24 10.86 8.98 7.23
CA ASP A 24 12.21 8.57 7.63
C ASP A 24 12.54 7.17 7.11
N THR A 25 13.72 6.67 7.47
CA THR A 25 14.21 5.36 7.05
C THR A 25 13.29 4.21 7.43
N GLU A 26 12.53 4.32 8.51
CA GLU A 26 11.58 3.27 8.92
C GLU A 26 10.41 3.20 7.94
N LEU A 27 9.90 4.37 7.50
CA LEU A 27 8.89 4.43 6.45
C LEU A 27 9.40 3.86 5.13
N HIS A 28 10.62 4.23 4.71
CA HIS A 28 11.22 3.68 3.48
C HIS A 28 11.37 2.16 3.55
N THR A 29 11.82 1.63 4.70
CA THR A 29 11.94 0.18 4.92
C THR A 29 10.58 -0.51 4.84
N LEU A 30 9.53 0.09 5.40
CA LEU A 30 8.17 -0.41 5.29
C LEU A 30 7.70 -0.47 3.82
N LEU A 31 7.95 0.58 3.04
CA LEU A 31 7.56 0.65 1.64
C LEU A 31 8.25 -0.42 0.80
N ASP A 32 9.56 -0.62 1.00
CA ASP A 32 10.31 -1.69 0.32
C ASP A 32 9.79 -3.08 0.70
N ASP A 33 9.51 -3.33 1.99
CA ASP A 33 8.92 -4.60 2.44
C ASP A 33 7.53 -4.84 1.85
N MET A 34 6.71 -3.79 1.77
CA MET A 34 5.38 -3.85 1.17
C MET A 34 5.47 -4.13 -0.34
N TYR A 35 6.41 -3.51 -1.05
CA TYR A 35 6.64 -3.76 -2.46
C TYR A 35 7.05 -5.22 -2.71
N GLU A 36 8.03 -5.73 -1.97
CA GLU A 36 8.44 -7.14 -2.05
C GLU A 36 7.27 -8.09 -1.78
N THR A 37 6.44 -7.78 -0.77
CA THR A 37 5.26 -8.57 -0.40
C THR A 37 4.19 -8.59 -1.50
N MET A 38 3.94 -7.43 -2.11
CA MET A 38 2.97 -7.26 -3.19
C MET A 38 3.37 -8.09 -4.41
N ILE A 39 4.63 -7.97 -4.86
CA ILE A 39 5.15 -8.71 -6.00
C ILE A 39 5.16 -10.23 -5.72
N ALA A 40 5.62 -10.65 -4.52
CA ALA A 40 5.61 -12.06 -4.14
C ALA A 40 4.21 -12.69 -4.10
N SER A 41 3.17 -11.87 -3.98
CA SER A 41 1.76 -12.29 -3.97
C SER A 41 1.06 -12.10 -5.32
N ASN A 42 1.80 -11.71 -6.37
CA ASN A 42 1.26 -11.33 -7.68
C ASN A 42 0.13 -10.27 -7.57
N GLY A 43 0.28 -9.31 -6.66
CA GLY A 43 -0.68 -8.23 -6.44
C GLY A 43 -0.35 -6.97 -7.25
N VAL A 44 -1.38 -6.18 -7.54
CA VAL A 44 -1.24 -4.84 -8.18
C VAL A 44 -1.34 -3.68 -7.19
N GLY A 45 -1.66 -3.98 -5.93
CA GLY A 45 -1.72 -2.99 -4.87
C GLY A 45 -1.71 -3.65 -3.49
N LEU A 46 -1.22 -2.89 -2.49
CA LEU A 46 -1.12 -3.36 -1.10
C LEU A 46 -1.20 -2.17 -0.14
N ALA A 47 -2.14 -2.22 0.80
CA ALA A 47 -2.22 -1.27 1.91
C ALA A 47 -1.46 -1.78 3.13
N ALA A 48 -0.87 -0.88 3.93
CA ALA A 48 -0.06 -1.26 5.09
C ALA A 48 -0.83 -2.10 6.11
N ILE A 49 -2.14 -1.89 6.25
CA ILE A 49 -2.98 -2.67 7.17
C ILE A 49 -3.04 -4.16 6.78
N GLN A 50 -2.89 -4.49 5.49
CA GLN A 50 -2.86 -5.87 5.01
C GLN A 50 -1.59 -6.61 5.43
N VAL A 51 -0.53 -5.88 5.82
CA VAL A 51 0.67 -6.43 6.46
C VAL A 51 0.74 -6.08 7.95
N ASP A 52 -0.44 -5.90 8.55
CA ASP A 52 -0.65 -5.69 9.98
C ASP A 52 -0.20 -4.33 10.54
N ILE A 53 0.04 -3.34 9.68
CA ILE A 53 0.54 -2.02 10.07
C ILE A 53 -0.53 -0.95 9.82
N PRO A 54 -1.16 -0.40 10.88
CA PRO A 54 -2.25 0.58 10.76
C PRO A 54 -1.72 1.98 10.45
N LEU A 55 -1.06 2.16 9.31
CA LEU A 55 -0.61 3.45 8.76
C LEU A 55 -1.33 3.75 7.45
N ARG A 56 -1.58 5.02 7.16
CA ARG A 56 -2.21 5.50 5.92
C ARG A 56 -1.21 5.48 4.78
N VAL A 57 -0.83 4.28 4.38
CA VAL A 57 0.14 4.00 3.32
C VAL A 57 -0.44 2.91 2.43
N LEU A 58 -0.37 3.13 1.12
CA LEU A 58 -0.72 2.13 0.12
C LEU A 58 0.22 2.21 -1.08
N LEU A 59 0.43 1.05 -1.70
CA LEU A 59 1.15 0.89 -2.95
C LEU A 59 0.19 0.54 -4.07
N VAL A 60 0.46 1.05 -5.27
CA VAL A 60 -0.18 0.61 -6.52
C VAL A 60 0.88 0.47 -7.59
N ASN A 61 0.90 -0.67 -8.27
CA ASN A 61 1.72 -0.88 -9.46
C ASN A 61 0.94 -1.79 -10.43
N ILE A 62 0.55 -1.25 -11.58
CA ILE A 62 -0.25 -1.97 -12.58
C ILE A 62 0.66 -2.49 -13.69
N PHE A 63 0.22 -3.55 -14.36
CA PHE A 63 0.92 -4.09 -15.53
C PHE A 63 0.92 -3.05 -16.66
N ASP A 64 2.06 -2.89 -17.32
CA ASP A 64 2.22 -2.08 -18.51
C ASP A 64 1.72 -2.82 -19.78
N GLU A 65 1.92 -2.22 -20.95
CA GLU A 65 1.53 -2.81 -22.25
C GLU A 65 2.28 -4.12 -22.59
N ASN A 66 3.37 -4.44 -21.90
CA ASN A 66 4.16 -5.65 -22.06
C ASN A 66 3.84 -6.70 -20.98
N ASP A 67 2.80 -6.48 -20.18
CA ASP A 67 2.41 -7.33 -19.04
C ASP A 67 3.51 -7.39 -17.95
N GLU A 68 4.24 -6.29 -17.77
CA GLU A 68 5.29 -6.14 -16.76
C GLU A 68 4.90 -5.12 -15.68
N GLN A 69 5.24 -5.40 -14.42
CA GLN A 69 5.17 -4.42 -13.32
C GLN A 69 6.56 -3.84 -13.08
N LYS A 70 6.86 -2.67 -13.66
CA LYS A 70 8.15 -2.01 -13.48
C LYS A 70 8.16 -1.22 -12.17
N LYS A 71 9.29 -1.22 -11.45
CA LYS A 71 9.40 -0.48 -10.17
C LYS A 71 9.28 1.03 -10.38
N GLU A 72 9.58 1.55 -11.57
CA GLU A 72 9.45 2.98 -11.92
C GLU A 72 8.01 3.47 -12.02
N ASP A 73 7.05 2.56 -12.28
CA ASP A 73 5.62 2.85 -12.33
C ASP A 73 4.92 2.68 -10.97
N LEU A 74 5.68 2.31 -9.93
CA LEU A 74 5.19 2.15 -8.56
C LEU A 74 4.73 3.50 -7.99
N LEU A 75 3.47 3.56 -7.58
CA LEU A 75 2.93 4.65 -6.79
C LEU A 75 2.99 4.31 -5.31
N GLU A 76 3.77 5.08 -4.55
CA GLU A 76 3.79 5.08 -3.10
C GLU A 76 2.90 6.23 -2.59
N ILE A 77 1.71 5.91 -2.09
CA ILE A 77 0.69 6.89 -1.74
C ILE A 77 0.53 6.91 -0.22
N ILE A 78 0.88 8.05 0.38
CA ILE A 78 0.97 8.24 1.83
C ILE A 78 0.06 9.40 2.25
N ASN A 79 -0.71 9.20 3.33
CA ASN A 79 -1.73 10.14 3.82
C ASN A 79 -2.68 10.65 2.71
N PRO A 80 -3.24 9.78 1.85
CA PRO A 80 -4.10 10.25 0.78
C PRO A 80 -5.38 10.90 1.32
N GLU A 81 -5.84 11.89 0.58
CA GLU A 81 -7.15 12.52 0.70
C GLU A 81 -7.88 12.37 -0.63
N ILE A 82 -9.19 12.07 -0.56
CA ILE A 82 -10.03 11.94 -1.74
C ILE A 82 -10.65 13.32 -2.00
N ILE A 83 -10.34 13.90 -3.15
CA ILE A 83 -10.95 15.14 -3.63
C ILE A 83 -12.04 14.73 -4.63
N PRO A 84 -13.31 15.14 -4.42
CA PRO A 84 -14.39 14.91 -5.39
C PRO A 84 -14.04 15.49 -6.76
N LEU A 85 -14.36 14.76 -7.83
CA LEU A 85 -14.13 15.20 -9.22
C LEU A 85 -15.16 16.26 -9.67
N ASP A 86 -16.33 16.26 -9.06
CA ASP A 86 -17.44 17.18 -9.28
C ASP A 86 -18.20 17.44 -7.95
N GLU A 87 -19.02 18.50 -7.93
CA GLU A 87 -19.79 18.92 -6.74
C GLU A 87 -20.98 17.98 -6.42
N GLU A 88 -21.25 16.96 -7.24
CA GLU A 88 -22.35 16.01 -7.04
C GLU A 88 -21.84 14.70 -6.44
N MET A 89 -21.78 14.65 -5.11
CA MET A 89 -21.78 13.39 -4.34
C MET A 89 -23.19 12.95 -3.98
#